data_AF-A0A849WQI8-F1
#
_entry.id   AF-A0A849WQI8-F1
#
_cell.length_a   1.000
_cell.length_b   1.000
_cell.length_c   1.000
_cell.angle_alpha   90.00
_cell.angle_beta   90.00
_cell.angle_gamma   90.00
#
_symmetry.space_group_name_H-M   'P 1'
#
loop_
_entity.id
_entity.type
_entity.pdbx_description
1 polymer ?
#
loop_
_entity_poly.entity_id
_entity_poly.type
_entity_poly.pdbx_seq_one_letter_code
_entity_poly.pdbx_strand_id
1 'polypeptide(L)'
;MNNNIDPFEEFEFKPITEGLGFHRESKKNNSSATSSAVSASTIPASPKSSSILFEPVIASSKKNLTTTTVKNTDLEKNIDVVDEILRNIQSTKKINSELSKSLNNKIDTKPKALEYKKSNALLSAIFLDTLLVVASTLLCLVLLLAVTKIDLLGNLRNPDEEGFIYISTFLLLLSVGFIYYTCYRAFIGSTPGEWAYDQKLQPKGNDSEAIYILKIILRSLVTIFTGIIFLPMISWILKKDLVGELIGLNLIRKEN
;
A
#
# COMPACT_ATOMS: atom_id res chain seq x y z
N MET A 1 -4.07 50.98 9.58
CA MET A 1 -3.37 50.15 8.58
C MET A 1 -2.87 48.91 9.31
N ASN A 2 -3.67 47.84 9.33
CA ASN A 2 -3.30 46.54 9.89
C ASN A 2 -3.20 45.57 8.72
N ASN A 3 -2.01 45.04 8.48
CA ASN A 3 -1.78 43.97 7.52
C ASN A 3 -2.23 42.65 8.17
N ASN A 4 -3.29 42.05 7.63
CA ASN A 4 -3.60 40.65 7.84
C ASN A 4 -2.58 39.83 7.06
N ILE A 5 -1.60 39.26 7.74
CA ILE A 5 -0.76 38.19 7.18
C ILE A 5 -1.60 36.92 7.26
N ASP A 6 -1.95 36.37 6.10
CA ASP A 6 -2.66 35.10 5.99
C ASP A 6 -1.66 33.96 6.30
N PRO A 7 -1.85 33.18 7.38
CA PRO A 7 -0.94 32.10 7.77
C PRO A 7 -0.89 30.95 6.76
N PHE A 8 -1.69 30.99 5.69
CA PHE A 8 -1.68 30.01 4.61
C PHE A 8 -0.86 30.42 3.38
N GLU A 9 -0.33 31.65 3.30
CA GLU A 9 0.60 32.05 2.22
C GLU A 9 2.00 31.42 2.38
N GLU A 10 2.38 30.96 3.57
CA GLU A 10 3.70 30.36 3.81
C GLU A 10 3.80 28.88 3.39
N PHE A 11 2.71 28.27 2.92
CA PHE A 11 2.68 26.91 2.38
C PHE A 11 2.57 26.87 0.86
N GLU A 12 3.44 27.62 0.17
CA GLU A 12 3.65 27.42 -1.26
C GLU A 12 4.43 26.12 -1.49
N PHE A 13 3.74 25.10 -2.01
CA PHE A 13 4.30 23.78 -2.29
C PHE A 13 5.40 23.88 -3.36
N LYS A 14 6.65 23.87 -2.92
CA LYS A 14 7.78 23.60 -3.81
C LYS A 14 7.69 22.14 -4.29
N PRO A 15 7.72 21.87 -5.61
CA PRO A 15 7.74 20.51 -6.11
C PRO A 15 8.97 19.77 -5.57
N ILE A 16 8.78 18.51 -5.15
CA ILE A 16 9.78 17.62 -4.50
C ILE A 16 10.91 17.20 -5.47
N THR A 17 11.12 17.93 -6.55
CA THR A 17 12.15 17.69 -7.56
C THR A 17 13.37 18.59 -7.37
N GLU A 18 13.35 19.52 -6.42
CA GLU A 18 14.47 20.37 -6.04
C GLU A 18 15.55 19.52 -5.33
N GLY A 19 16.43 18.87 -6.11
CA GLY A 19 17.48 17.97 -5.63
C GLY A 19 17.77 16.78 -6.55
N LEU A 20 16.86 16.48 -7.49
CA LEU A 20 17.09 15.49 -8.54
C LEU A 20 17.63 16.21 -9.77
N GLY A 21 18.96 16.34 -9.86
CA GLY A 21 19.71 17.16 -10.83
C GLY A 21 19.41 16.92 -12.32
N PHE A 22 18.21 17.30 -12.76
CA PHE A 22 17.73 17.23 -14.14
C PHE A 22 17.41 18.62 -14.72
N HIS A 23 18.05 19.68 -14.21
CA HIS A 23 18.04 20.97 -14.90
C HIS A 23 19.11 21.01 -15.99
N ARG A 24 18.69 20.66 -17.20
CA ARG A 24 19.40 21.00 -18.43
C ARG A 24 19.03 22.45 -18.76
N GLU A 25 19.95 23.38 -18.52
CA GLU A 25 19.74 24.80 -18.84
C GLU A 25 19.39 24.98 -20.31
N SER A 26 18.14 25.33 -20.58
CA SER A 26 17.70 25.80 -21.89
C SER A 26 17.48 27.31 -21.78
N LYS A 27 18.55 28.05 -22.07
CA LYS A 27 18.55 29.49 -22.25
C LYS A 27 17.55 29.84 -23.37
N LYS A 28 16.43 30.48 -23.05
CA LYS A 28 15.54 31.07 -24.06
C LYS A 28 15.08 32.46 -23.65
N ASN A 29 15.27 33.38 -24.59
CA ASN A 29 15.13 34.81 -24.51
C ASN A 29 13.71 35.30 -24.18
N ASN A 30 13.68 36.45 -23.51
CA ASN A 30 12.53 37.35 -23.33
C ASN A 30 11.67 37.53 -24.59
N SER A 31 10.35 37.39 -24.43
CA SER A 31 9.40 38.34 -25.00
C SER A 31 8.08 38.30 -24.22
N SER A 32 7.64 39.50 -23.85
CA SER A 32 6.43 39.86 -23.13
C SER A 32 5.16 39.72 -23.95
N ALA A 33 4.07 39.25 -23.35
CA ALA A 33 2.69 39.77 -23.50
C ALA A 33 1.75 38.97 -22.57
N THR A 34 1.24 39.56 -21.49
CA THR A 34 -0.06 40.27 -21.40
C THR A 34 -1.27 39.33 -21.29
N SER A 35 -1.74 39.19 -20.04
CA SER A 35 -3.11 39.00 -19.54
C SER A 35 -4.24 38.58 -20.50
N SER A 36 -5.02 37.57 -20.10
CA SER A 36 -6.47 37.72 -19.86
C SER A 36 -7.05 36.49 -19.15
N ALA A 37 -7.78 36.75 -18.07
CA ALA A 37 -8.71 35.83 -17.42
C ALA A 37 -9.94 35.58 -18.32
N VAL A 38 -10.71 34.50 -18.03
CA VAL A 38 -12.18 34.47 -17.92
C VAL A 38 -12.72 33.03 -18.10
N SER A 39 -13.37 32.56 -17.03
CA SER A 39 -14.59 31.75 -16.91
C SER A 39 -14.75 30.37 -17.56
N ALA A 40 -14.96 29.40 -16.65
CA ALA A 40 -16.12 28.52 -16.51
C ALA A 40 -16.89 28.08 -17.76
N SER A 41 -16.99 26.76 -17.97
CA SER A 41 -18.22 25.98 -17.71
C SER A 41 -18.20 24.62 -18.43
N THR A 42 -18.98 23.70 -17.88
CA THR A 42 -19.74 22.66 -18.61
C THR A 42 -19.08 21.29 -18.81
N ILE A 43 -19.58 20.36 -17.98
CA ILE A 43 -19.59 18.90 -18.12
C ILE A 43 -20.34 18.52 -19.42
N PRO A 44 -19.91 17.47 -20.13
CA PRO A 44 -20.88 16.43 -20.46
C PRO A 44 -20.35 15.02 -20.24
N ALA A 45 -21.26 14.16 -19.78
CA ALA A 45 -21.09 12.74 -19.63
C ALA A 45 -20.94 12.02 -20.98
N SER A 46 -20.17 10.92 -21.01
CA SER A 46 -20.44 9.81 -21.92
C SER A 46 -20.12 8.46 -21.26
N PRO A 47 -20.86 7.38 -21.58
CA PRO A 47 -20.59 6.02 -21.11
C PRO A 47 -19.78 5.20 -22.12
N LYS A 48 -19.33 4.01 -21.66
CA LYS A 48 -19.00 2.77 -22.39
C LYS A 48 -17.52 2.33 -22.43
N SER A 49 -17.36 1.11 -21.90
CA SER A 49 -16.46 0.01 -22.25
C SER A 49 -15.38 0.23 -23.30
N SER A 50 -14.15 -0.17 -22.98
CA SER A 50 -13.42 -1.17 -23.78
C SER A 50 -12.15 -1.65 -23.06
N SER A 51 -12.00 -2.97 -23.05
CA SER A 51 -10.79 -3.75 -22.79
C SER A 51 -9.70 -3.47 -23.83
N ILE A 52 -8.43 -3.31 -23.41
CA ILE A 52 -7.19 -3.57 -24.19
C ILE A 52 -6.07 -3.71 -23.12
N LEU A 53 -5.57 -4.91 -22.75
CA LEU A 53 -4.53 -5.73 -23.38
C LEU A 53 -3.33 -4.93 -23.92
N PHE A 54 -2.28 -4.77 -23.10
CA PHE A 54 -1.00 -4.19 -23.53
C PHE A 54 0.18 -5.06 -23.09
N GLU A 55 0.82 -5.70 -24.07
CA GLU A 55 2.27 -5.81 -24.29
C GLU A 55 2.50 -6.53 -25.64
N PRO A 56 3.65 -6.44 -26.35
CA PRO A 56 4.63 -5.36 -26.57
C PRO A 56 4.75 -4.98 -28.07
N VAL A 57 5.35 -3.84 -28.41
CA VAL A 57 5.84 -3.59 -29.80
C VAL A 57 7.22 -2.94 -29.80
N ILE A 58 8.19 -3.69 -30.33
CA ILE A 58 9.50 -3.25 -30.80
C ILE A 58 9.29 -2.45 -32.09
N ALA A 59 9.78 -1.22 -32.15
CA ALA A 59 9.82 -0.44 -33.38
C ALA A 59 11.26 0.00 -33.70
N SER A 60 11.80 -0.59 -34.75
CA SER A 60 12.93 -0.06 -35.50
C SER A 60 12.41 0.90 -36.56
N SER A 61 13.09 2.03 -36.80
CA SER A 61 12.97 2.73 -38.08
C SER A 61 14.17 3.63 -38.36
N LYS A 62 14.57 3.57 -39.64
CA LYS A 62 15.67 4.20 -40.35
C LYS A 62 15.38 5.67 -40.72
N LYS A 63 16.43 6.46 -40.99
CA LYS A 63 16.71 7.12 -42.30
C LYS A 63 17.85 8.16 -42.17
N ASN A 64 18.95 7.97 -42.93
CA ASN A 64 19.39 8.68 -44.18
C ASN A 64 20.18 9.98 -43.90
N LEU A 65 21.50 10.02 -44.14
CA LEU A 65 22.24 10.23 -45.41
C LEU A 65 22.36 11.72 -45.79
N THR A 66 23.59 12.26 -45.71
CA THR A 66 24.16 13.13 -46.76
C THR A 66 25.68 13.20 -46.68
N THR A 67 26.27 13.05 -47.85
CA THR A 67 27.68 13.00 -48.24
C THR A 67 28.36 14.37 -48.18
N THR A 68 29.66 14.43 -47.84
CA THR A 68 30.55 15.48 -48.35
C THR A 68 31.94 14.90 -48.62
N THR A 69 32.38 15.09 -49.86
CA THR A 69 33.62 14.63 -50.47
C THR A 69 34.77 15.58 -50.18
N VAL A 70 35.92 15.12 -49.62
CA VAL A 70 37.22 15.81 -49.78
C VAL A 70 38.40 14.81 -49.73
N LYS A 71 39.11 14.75 -50.86
CA LYS A 71 40.53 14.43 -51.15
C LYS A 71 41.23 13.20 -50.54
N ASN A 72 41.64 12.34 -51.46
CA ASN A 72 42.75 11.39 -51.38
C ASN A 72 44.08 12.10 -51.06
N THR A 73 44.60 11.83 -49.87
CA THR A 73 46.02 11.59 -49.52
C THR A 73 45.98 11.12 -48.06
N ASP A 74 46.71 10.07 -47.72
CA ASP A 74 46.83 9.44 -46.38
C ASP A 74 46.09 8.09 -46.22
N LEU A 75 46.49 7.10 -47.03
CA LEU A 75 46.08 5.70 -46.87
C LEU A 75 46.86 4.96 -45.76
N GLU A 76 48.02 5.47 -45.30
CA GLU A 76 48.80 4.81 -44.24
C GLU A 76 48.41 5.24 -42.82
N LYS A 77 47.94 6.48 -42.60
CA LYS A 77 47.52 6.94 -41.26
C LYS A 77 46.11 6.50 -40.87
N ASN A 78 45.27 6.09 -41.82
CA ASN A 78 43.91 5.64 -41.52
C ASN A 78 43.86 4.22 -40.95
N ILE A 79 44.86 3.38 -41.25
CA ILE A 79 44.94 2.02 -40.71
C ILE A 79 45.22 2.09 -39.21
N ASP A 80 46.15 2.95 -38.78
CA ASP A 80 46.44 3.19 -37.36
C ASP A 80 45.23 3.73 -36.59
N VAL A 81 44.44 4.64 -37.20
CA VAL A 81 43.23 5.19 -36.54
C VAL A 81 42.14 4.14 -36.39
N VAL A 82 41.95 3.27 -37.39
CA VAL A 82 40.97 2.18 -37.31
C VAL A 82 41.38 1.15 -36.26
N ASP A 83 42.67 0.81 -36.18
CA ASP A 83 43.20 -0.10 -35.16
C ASP A 83 43.11 0.50 -33.75
N GLU A 84 43.33 1.81 -33.61
CA GLU A 84 43.16 2.51 -32.34
C GLU A 84 41.68 2.58 -31.91
N ILE A 85 40.76 2.79 -32.85
CA ILE A 85 39.31 2.74 -32.58
C ILE A 85 38.87 1.32 -32.20
N LEU A 86 39.33 0.29 -32.91
CA LEU A 86 39.02 -1.10 -32.60
C LEU A 86 39.59 -1.51 -31.23
N ARG A 87 40.79 -1.04 -30.89
CA ARG A 87 41.42 -1.27 -29.59
C ARG A 87 40.67 -0.56 -28.45
N ASN A 88 40.18 0.66 -28.68
CA ASN A 88 39.36 1.39 -27.71
C ASN A 88 37.96 0.78 -27.54
N ILE A 89 37.35 0.25 -28.60
CA ILE A 89 36.05 -0.46 -28.48
C ILE A 89 36.23 -1.78 -27.73
N GLN A 90 37.32 -2.51 -27.97
CA GLN A 90 37.61 -3.75 -27.24
C GLN A 90 37.97 -3.52 -25.77
N SER A 91 38.72 -2.46 -25.45
CA SER A 91 39.03 -2.09 -24.06
C SER A 91 37.75 -1.66 -23.33
N THR A 92 36.90 -0.84 -23.96
CA THR A 92 35.60 -0.42 -23.40
C THR A 92 34.66 -1.60 -23.18
N LYS A 93 34.65 -2.59 -24.09
CA LYS A 93 33.85 -3.82 -23.94
C LYS A 93 34.35 -4.70 -22.80
N LYS A 94 35.67 -4.81 -22.59
CA LYS A 94 36.25 -5.55 -21.46
C LYS A 94 35.94 -4.87 -20.13
N ILE A 95 36.11 -3.56 -20.05
CA ILE A 95 35.79 -2.75 -18.86
C ILE A 95 34.30 -2.88 -18.51
N ASN A 96 33.39 -2.78 -19.49
CA ASN A 96 31.96 -3.01 -19.24
C ASN A 96 31.64 -4.45 -18.85
N SER A 97 32.39 -5.45 -19.34
CA SER A 97 32.23 -6.85 -18.94
C SER A 97 32.72 -7.10 -17.50
N GLU A 98 33.77 -6.40 -17.06
CA GLU A 98 34.28 -6.50 -15.70
C GLU A 98 33.42 -5.69 -14.72
N LEU A 99 32.93 -4.53 -15.13
CA LEU A 99 31.97 -3.74 -14.36
C LEU A 99 30.66 -4.50 -14.18
N SER A 100 30.13 -5.15 -15.23
CA SER A 100 28.92 -5.99 -15.13
C SER A 100 29.13 -7.27 -14.33
N LYS A 101 30.33 -7.87 -14.36
CA LYS A 101 30.68 -9.00 -13.46
C LYS A 101 30.86 -8.54 -12.00
N SER A 102 31.41 -7.35 -11.77
CA SER A 102 31.55 -6.74 -10.45
C SER A 102 30.18 -6.31 -9.88
N LEU A 103 29.29 -5.78 -10.72
CA LEU A 103 27.92 -5.44 -10.38
C LEU A 103 27.08 -6.71 -10.11
N ASN A 104 27.19 -7.76 -10.92
CA ASN A 104 26.48 -9.01 -10.66
C ASN A 104 26.94 -9.69 -9.36
N ASN A 105 28.22 -9.61 -8.99
CA ASN A 105 28.72 -10.14 -7.71
C ASN A 105 28.38 -9.26 -6.49
N LYS A 106 28.00 -7.98 -6.69
CA LYS A 106 27.63 -7.06 -5.60
C LYS A 106 26.12 -6.78 -5.53
N ILE A 107 25.34 -7.32 -6.45
CA ILE A 107 23.86 -7.25 -6.52
C ILE A 107 23.23 -8.63 -6.27
N ASP A 108 23.94 -9.54 -5.61
CA ASP A 108 23.33 -10.71 -4.96
C ASP A 108 22.79 -10.38 -3.55
N THR A 109 22.47 -9.12 -3.29
CA THR A 109 21.38 -8.81 -2.37
C THR A 109 20.07 -8.88 -3.14
N LYS A 110 19.64 -10.10 -3.50
CA LYS A 110 18.19 -10.35 -3.57
C LYS A 110 17.61 -9.75 -2.28
N PRO A 111 16.56 -8.90 -2.33
CA PRO A 111 15.90 -8.52 -1.10
C PRO A 111 15.59 -9.84 -0.40
N LYS A 112 16.14 -10.06 0.80
CA LYS A 112 15.82 -11.24 1.62
C LYS A 112 14.29 -11.30 1.61
N ALA A 113 13.73 -12.24 0.86
CA ALA A 113 12.30 -12.42 0.80
C ALA A 113 11.89 -12.64 2.25
N LEU A 114 11.13 -11.70 2.80
CA LEU A 114 10.76 -11.70 4.21
C LEU A 114 10.23 -13.08 4.56
N GLU A 115 10.98 -13.82 5.38
CA GLU A 115 10.63 -15.19 5.70
C GLU A 115 9.48 -15.13 6.69
N TYR A 116 8.31 -15.51 6.22
CA TYR A 116 7.10 -15.52 7.03
C TYR A 116 6.99 -16.86 7.73
N LYS A 117 7.09 -16.84 9.06
CA LYS A 117 6.95 -18.04 9.88
C LYS A 117 5.54 -18.12 10.44
N LYS A 118 5.01 -19.34 10.55
CA LYS A 118 3.74 -19.58 11.26
C LYS A 118 3.87 -19.06 12.68
N SER A 119 2.89 -18.25 13.09
CA SER A 119 2.90 -17.57 14.38
C SER A 119 1.60 -17.83 15.11
N ASN A 120 1.66 -17.73 16.44
CA ASN A 120 0.50 -17.85 17.30
C ASN A 120 -0.17 -16.48 17.45
N ALA A 121 -1.41 -16.47 17.95
CA ALA A 121 -2.06 -15.22 18.32
C ALA A 121 -1.26 -14.53 19.44
N LEU A 122 -0.81 -13.29 19.19
CA LEU A 122 -0.09 -12.50 20.18
C LEU A 122 -1.06 -11.79 21.10
N LEU A 123 -0.94 -12.02 22.41
CA LEU A 123 -1.82 -11.41 23.42
C LEU A 123 -1.86 -9.88 23.31
N SER A 124 -0.72 -9.26 23.00
CA SER A 124 -0.62 -7.82 22.82
C SER A 124 -1.41 -7.32 21.60
N ALA A 125 -1.43 -8.06 20.50
CA ALA A 125 -2.24 -7.74 19.32
C ALA A 125 -3.74 -7.83 19.65
N ILE A 126 -4.13 -8.89 20.37
CA ILE A 126 -5.51 -9.12 20.82
C ILE A 126 -5.98 -8.01 21.76
N PHE A 127 -5.13 -7.61 22.70
CA PHE A 127 -5.43 -6.53 23.63
C PHE A 127 -5.65 -5.20 22.90
N LEU A 128 -4.79 -4.88 21.94
CA LEU A 128 -4.92 -3.68 21.10
C LEU A 128 -6.24 -3.68 20.33
N ASP A 129 -6.57 -4.80 19.67
CA ASP A 129 -7.83 -4.94 18.94
C ASP A 129 -9.05 -4.84 19.87
N THR A 130 -8.98 -5.46 21.05
CA THR A 130 -10.07 -5.40 22.05
C THR A 130 -10.32 -3.97 22.49
N LEU A 131 -9.26 -3.20 22.75
CA LEU A 131 -9.36 -1.80 23.14
C LEU A 131 -10.00 -0.96 22.03
N LEU A 132 -9.64 -1.20 20.77
CA LEU A 132 -10.20 -0.48 19.62
C LEU A 132 -11.69 -0.83 19.40
N VAL A 133 -12.06 -2.10 19.53
CA VAL A 133 -13.46 -2.54 19.44
C VAL A 133 -14.31 -1.95 20.57
N VAL A 134 -13.81 -1.97 21.80
CA VAL A 134 -14.50 -1.36 22.95
C VAL A 134 -14.65 0.15 22.73
N ALA A 135 -13.60 0.85 22.31
CA ALA A 135 -13.67 2.28 22.03
C ALA A 135 -14.70 2.61 20.92
N SER A 136 -14.71 1.82 19.85
CA SER A 136 -15.68 1.96 18.75
C SER A 136 -17.11 1.69 19.20
N THR A 137 -17.30 0.70 20.08
CA THR A 137 -18.61 0.36 20.64
C THR A 137 -19.11 1.48 21.55
N LEU A 138 -18.25 2.03 22.40
CA LEU A 138 -18.59 3.18 23.26
C LEU A 138 -18.94 4.42 22.42
N LEU A 139 -18.18 4.69 21.36
CA LEU A 139 -18.49 5.79 20.44
C LEU A 139 -19.86 5.57 19.78
N CYS A 140 -20.14 4.36 19.29
CA CYS A 140 -21.43 4.02 18.71
C CYS A 140 -22.58 4.15 19.73
N LEU A 141 -22.34 3.72 20.96
CA LEU A 141 -23.29 3.88 22.07
C LEU A 141 -23.61 5.35 22.33
N VAL A 142 -22.59 6.21 22.43
CA VAL A 142 -22.77 7.66 22.62
C VAL A 142 -23.57 8.28 21.47
N LEU A 143 -23.30 7.89 20.21
CA LEU A 143 -24.08 8.36 19.05
C LEU A 143 -25.54 7.90 19.12
N LEU A 144 -25.79 6.64 19.50
CA LEU A 144 -27.14 6.13 19.68
C LEU A 144 -27.88 6.89 20.78
N LEU A 145 -27.23 7.21 21.90
CA LEU A 145 -27.83 8.02 22.96
C LEU A 145 -28.16 9.43 22.49
N ALA A 146 -27.25 10.05 21.74
CA ALA A 146 -27.46 11.38 21.19
C ALA A 146 -28.68 11.43 20.25
N VAL A 147 -28.87 10.38 19.43
CA VAL A 147 -29.98 10.31 18.46
C VAL A 147 -31.30 9.90 19.13
N THR A 148 -31.27 8.86 19.95
CA THR A 148 -32.49 8.28 20.56
C THR A 148 -32.98 9.09 21.75
N LYS A 149 -32.14 9.96 22.32
CA LYS A 149 -32.40 10.71 23.56
C LYS A 149 -32.79 9.82 24.74
N ILE A 150 -32.45 8.54 24.69
CA ILE A 150 -32.68 7.58 25.78
C ILE A 150 -31.63 7.84 26.87
N ASP A 151 -32.06 8.02 28.11
CA ASP A 151 -31.15 8.16 29.24
C ASP A 151 -30.75 6.77 29.76
N LEU A 152 -29.64 6.24 29.25
CA LEU A 152 -29.06 4.97 29.72
C LEU A 152 -28.68 5.00 31.19
N LEU A 153 -28.35 6.17 31.75
CA LEU A 153 -27.93 6.27 33.15
C LEU A 153 -29.12 6.09 34.09
N GLY A 154 -30.28 6.63 33.72
CA GLY A 154 -31.55 6.35 34.40
C GLY A 154 -31.93 4.87 34.31
N ASN A 155 -31.73 4.26 33.14
CA ASN A 155 -32.12 2.88 32.90
C ASN A 155 -31.19 1.85 33.59
N LEU A 156 -29.87 2.15 33.65
CA LEU A 156 -28.92 1.33 34.41
C LEU A 156 -29.17 1.35 35.92
N ARG A 157 -29.82 2.41 36.44
CA ARG A 157 -30.09 2.57 37.87
C ARG A 157 -31.28 1.73 38.34
N ASN A 158 -32.15 1.31 37.43
CA ASN A 158 -33.31 0.45 37.70
C ASN A 158 -33.24 -0.82 36.84
N PRO A 159 -32.31 -1.75 37.13
CA PRO A 159 -32.04 -2.92 36.29
C PRO A 159 -33.18 -3.95 36.22
N ASP A 160 -34.17 -3.86 37.11
CA ASP A 160 -35.21 -4.89 37.30
C ASP A 160 -36.35 -4.84 36.26
N GLU A 161 -36.54 -3.74 35.53
CA GLU A 161 -37.63 -3.62 34.54
C GLU A 161 -37.18 -3.82 33.08
N GLU A 162 -35.89 -3.62 32.74
CA GLU A 162 -35.46 -3.50 31.34
C GLU A 162 -34.28 -4.42 30.94
N GLY A 163 -34.40 -5.73 31.17
CA GLY A 163 -33.39 -6.71 30.75
C GLY A 163 -33.00 -6.68 29.27
N PHE A 164 -33.86 -6.15 28.40
CA PHE A 164 -33.58 -5.95 26.97
C PHE A 164 -32.44 -4.94 26.69
N ILE A 165 -32.11 -4.04 27.63
CA ILE A 165 -31.01 -3.10 27.42
C ILE A 165 -29.65 -3.80 27.40
N TYR A 166 -29.47 -4.84 28.24
CA TYR A 166 -28.24 -5.62 28.29
C TYR A 166 -28.06 -6.46 27.03
N ILE A 167 -29.13 -7.12 26.57
CA ILE A 167 -29.06 -7.92 25.33
C ILE A 167 -28.75 -7.02 24.14
N SER A 168 -29.36 -5.83 24.08
CA SER A 168 -29.14 -4.86 23.00
C SER A 168 -27.70 -4.31 23.02
N THR A 169 -27.16 -4.01 24.19
CA THR A 169 -25.78 -3.55 24.35
C THR A 169 -24.79 -4.64 23.97
N PHE A 170 -25.07 -5.89 24.32
CA PHE A 170 -24.26 -7.03 23.91
C PHE A 170 -24.32 -7.26 22.39
N LEU A 171 -25.50 -7.20 21.78
CA LEU A 171 -25.67 -7.26 20.32
C LEU A 171 -24.97 -6.13 19.59
N LEU A 172 -24.97 -4.92 20.16
CA LEU A 172 -24.22 -3.78 19.64
C LEU A 172 -22.72 -4.10 19.61
N LEU A 173 -22.16 -4.61 20.72
CA LEU A 173 -20.76 -5.01 20.80
C LEU A 173 -20.41 -6.09 19.77
N LEU A 174 -21.27 -7.12 19.61
CA LEU A 174 -21.07 -8.17 18.60
C LEU A 174 -21.11 -7.61 17.18
N SER A 175 -22.04 -6.69 16.90
CA SER A 175 -22.20 -6.07 15.58
C SER A 175 -20.99 -5.20 15.22
N VAL A 176 -20.58 -4.31 16.13
CA VAL A 176 -19.39 -3.46 15.94
C VAL A 176 -18.14 -4.31 15.80
N GLY A 177 -17.98 -5.33 16.64
CA GLY A 177 -16.88 -6.30 16.54
C GLY A 177 -16.87 -7.04 15.20
N PHE A 178 -18.05 -7.48 14.71
CA PHE A 178 -18.18 -8.15 13.43
C PHE A 178 -17.76 -7.28 12.25
N ILE A 179 -18.24 -6.04 12.24
CA ILE A 179 -17.89 -5.06 11.21
C ILE A 179 -16.38 -4.79 11.27
N TYR A 180 -15.84 -4.54 12.47
CA TYR A 180 -14.41 -4.32 12.68
C TYR A 180 -13.57 -5.48 12.11
N TYR A 181 -13.73 -6.70 12.63
CA TYR A 181 -12.88 -7.82 12.21
C TYR A 181 -13.04 -8.17 10.73
N THR A 182 -14.27 -8.16 10.22
CA THR A 182 -14.55 -8.52 8.82
C THR A 182 -14.00 -7.47 7.86
N CYS A 183 -14.24 -6.17 8.09
CA CYS A 183 -13.78 -5.12 7.19
C CYS A 183 -12.25 -5.03 7.17
N TYR A 184 -11.60 -4.97 8.34
CA TYR A 184 -10.13 -4.87 8.38
C TYR A 184 -9.47 -6.09 7.73
N ARG A 185 -9.96 -7.31 7.99
CA ARG A 185 -9.38 -8.51 7.36
C ARG A 185 -9.71 -8.65 5.88
N ALA A 186 -10.88 -8.20 5.42
CA ALA A 186 -11.23 -8.26 4.00
C ALA A 186 -10.40 -7.29 3.16
N PHE A 187 -10.14 -6.08 3.66
CA PHE A 187 -9.43 -5.04 2.88
C PHE A 187 -7.91 -5.03 3.10
N ILE A 188 -7.45 -5.22 4.34
CA ILE A 188 -6.03 -5.08 4.69
C ILE A 188 -5.37 -6.46 4.90
N GLY A 189 -6.16 -7.52 5.15
CA GLY A 189 -5.65 -8.86 5.42
C GLY A 189 -5.08 -9.05 6.84
N SER A 190 -5.14 -8.01 7.66
CA SER A 190 -4.72 -8.00 9.07
C SER A 190 -5.57 -6.99 9.85
N THR A 191 -5.84 -7.27 11.11
CA THR A 191 -6.40 -6.28 12.02
C THR A 191 -5.34 -5.23 12.40
N PRO A 192 -5.73 -4.02 12.86
CA PRO A 192 -4.81 -3.03 13.41
C PRO A 192 -3.83 -3.58 14.46
N GLY A 193 -4.30 -4.45 15.36
CA GLY A 193 -3.43 -5.13 16.32
C GLY A 193 -2.46 -6.08 15.64
N GLU A 194 -2.93 -6.93 14.73
CA GLU A 194 -2.06 -7.84 13.97
C GLU A 194 -1.01 -7.07 13.15
N TRP A 195 -1.43 -5.97 12.51
CA TRP A 195 -0.57 -5.09 11.72
C TRP A 195 0.54 -4.47 12.57
N ALA A 196 0.23 -4.01 13.78
CA ALA A 196 1.21 -3.42 14.70
C ALA A 196 2.32 -4.40 15.15
N TYR A 197 2.06 -5.71 15.06
CA TYR A 197 3.02 -6.76 15.44
C TYR A 197 3.53 -7.58 14.25
N ASP A 198 3.42 -7.05 13.03
CA ASP A 198 3.82 -7.69 11.77
C ASP A 198 3.19 -9.08 11.56
N GLN A 199 1.98 -9.29 12.08
CA GLN A 199 1.18 -10.49 11.87
C GLN A 199 0.19 -10.27 10.71
N LYS A 200 0.01 -11.28 9.87
CA LYS A 200 -0.99 -11.27 8.81
C LYS A 200 -1.62 -12.64 8.63
N LEU A 201 -2.83 -12.69 8.08
CA LEU A 201 -3.46 -13.94 7.70
C LEU A 201 -2.90 -14.41 6.35
N GLN A 202 -2.56 -15.69 6.26
CA GLN A 202 -2.17 -16.32 5.00
C GLN A 202 -3.10 -17.49 4.68
N PRO A 203 -3.71 -17.51 3.48
CA PRO A 203 -4.44 -18.67 3.02
C PRO A 203 -3.50 -19.86 2.81
N LYS A 204 -3.92 -21.05 3.26
CA LYS A 204 -3.18 -22.30 3.05
C LYS A 204 -3.47 -22.84 1.64
N GLY A 205 -2.90 -22.21 0.61
CA GLY A 205 -2.99 -22.69 -0.78
C GLY A 205 -3.39 -21.61 -1.79
N ASN A 206 -3.71 -22.06 -3.02
CA ASN A 206 -4.21 -21.20 -4.10
C ASN A 206 -5.74 -21.08 -4.02
N ASP A 207 -6.23 -20.55 -2.90
CA ASP A 207 -7.66 -20.29 -2.76
C ASP A 207 -8.10 -19.17 -3.71
N SER A 208 -9.28 -19.31 -4.32
CA SER A 208 -9.89 -18.20 -5.05
C SER A 208 -10.26 -17.06 -4.10
N GLU A 209 -10.29 -15.82 -4.60
CA GLU A 209 -10.60 -14.62 -3.81
C GLU A 209 -11.92 -14.73 -3.04
N ALA A 210 -12.95 -15.34 -3.65
CA ALA A 210 -14.25 -15.55 -3.02
C ALA A 210 -14.18 -16.52 -1.82
N ILE A 211 -13.45 -17.62 -1.97
CA ILE A 211 -13.25 -18.61 -0.89
C ILE A 211 -12.45 -17.96 0.25
N TYR A 212 -11.46 -17.13 -0.09
CA TYR A 212 -10.68 -16.39 0.91
C TYR A 212 -11.57 -15.46 1.75
N ILE A 213 -12.41 -14.64 1.12
CA ILE A 213 -13.34 -13.74 1.83
C ILE A 213 -14.32 -14.54 2.69
N LEU A 214 -14.89 -15.64 2.16
CA LEU A 214 -15.80 -16.50 2.92
C LEU A 214 -15.12 -17.06 4.18
N LYS A 215 -13.87 -17.52 4.06
CA LYS A 215 -13.10 -18.03 5.19
C LYS A 215 -12.76 -16.93 6.20
N ILE A 216 -12.54 -15.69 5.76
CA ILE A 216 -12.39 -14.53 6.67
C ILE A 216 -13.66 -14.30 7.46
N ILE A 217 -14.81 -14.25 6.79
CA ILE A 217 -16.11 -14.04 7.44
C ILE A 217 -16.37 -15.14 8.47
N LEU A 218 -16.14 -16.40 8.09
CA LEU A 218 -16.29 -17.54 9.00
C LEU A 218 -15.35 -17.43 10.20
N ARG A 219 -14.09 -17.04 9.99
CA ARG A 219 -13.12 -16.83 11.07
C ARG A 219 -13.55 -15.71 12.02
N SER A 220 -14.04 -14.60 11.49
CA SER A 220 -14.58 -13.49 12.30
C SER A 220 -15.79 -13.93 13.10
N LEU A 221 -16.71 -14.66 12.48
CA LEU A 221 -17.93 -15.16 13.12
C LEU A 221 -17.62 -16.12 14.28
N VAL A 222 -16.71 -17.08 14.06
CA VAL A 222 -16.25 -17.99 15.12
C VAL A 222 -15.58 -17.21 16.25
N THR A 223 -14.70 -16.25 15.92
CA THR A 223 -13.99 -15.42 16.92
C THR A 223 -14.95 -14.61 17.79
N ILE A 224 -16.01 -14.08 17.20
CA ILE A 224 -17.00 -13.26 17.91
C ILE A 224 -17.91 -14.12 18.77
N PHE A 225 -18.36 -15.26 18.23
CA PHE A 225 -19.30 -16.15 18.94
C PHE A 225 -18.64 -16.85 20.14
N THR A 226 -17.38 -17.27 20.00
CA THR A 226 -16.61 -17.84 21.11
C THR A 226 -16.07 -16.77 22.07
N GLY A 227 -16.26 -15.49 21.74
CA GLY A 227 -15.80 -14.35 22.51
C GLY A 227 -14.44 -13.85 22.02
N ILE A 228 -14.37 -12.52 21.80
CA ILE A 228 -13.22 -11.79 21.27
C ILE A 228 -11.91 -12.11 22.03
N ILE A 229 -12.01 -12.43 23.32
CA ILE A 229 -10.87 -12.67 24.21
C ILE A 229 -10.60 -14.17 24.42
N PHE A 230 -11.64 -14.99 24.54
CA PHE A 230 -11.51 -16.38 25.00
C PHE A 230 -10.77 -17.26 23.99
N LEU A 231 -11.20 -17.25 22.73
CA LEU A 231 -10.59 -18.04 21.67
C LEU A 231 -9.11 -17.70 21.45
N PRO A 232 -8.71 -16.41 21.36
CA PRO A 232 -7.30 -16.08 21.29
C PRO A 232 -6.51 -16.46 22.56
N MET A 233 -7.09 -16.35 23.76
CA MET A 233 -6.42 -16.76 24.98
C MET A 233 -6.16 -18.27 25.00
N ILE A 234 -7.12 -19.07 24.53
CA ILE A 234 -6.96 -20.52 24.37
C ILE A 234 -5.93 -20.84 23.28
N SER A 235 -5.93 -20.11 22.17
CA SER A 235 -4.89 -20.26 21.13
C SER A 235 -3.50 -19.94 21.66
N TRP A 236 -3.39 -18.95 22.55
CA TRP A 236 -2.15 -18.60 23.23
C TRP A 236 -1.70 -19.68 24.21
N ILE A 237 -2.61 -20.22 25.04
CA ILE A 237 -2.29 -21.29 26.00
C ILE A 237 -1.82 -22.57 25.29
N LEU A 238 -2.43 -22.90 24.15
CA LEU A 238 -2.11 -24.09 23.37
C LEU A 238 -0.95 -23.88 22.39
N LYS A 239 -0.41 -22.65 22.28
CA LYS A 239 0.63 -22.26 21.32
C LYS A 239 0.31 -22.73 19.89
N LYS A 240 -0.97 -22.72 19.53
CA LYS A 240 -1.50 -23.15 18.23
C LYS A 240 -2.65 -22.25 17.82
N ASP A 241 -2.66 -21.83 16.56
CA ASP A 241 -3.80 -21.13 15.95
C ASP A 241 -4.92 -22.13 15.64
N LEU A 242 -5.74 -22.45 16.65
CA LEU A 242 -6.87 -23.38 16.53
C LEU A 242 -7.81 -23.00 15.39
N VAL A 243 -8.07 -21.71 15.26
CA VAL A 243 -9.01 -21.17 14.28
C VAL A 243 -8.42 -21.27 12.88
N GLY A 244 -7.11 -21.02 12.76
CA GLY A 244 -6.40 -21.14 11.51
C GLY A 244 -6.20 -22.58 11.06
N GLU A 245 -6.07 -23.50 12.01
CA GLU A 245 -6.03 -24.93 11.73
C GLU A 245 -7.40 -25.44 11.27
N LEU A 246 -8.49 -25.00 11.93
CA LEU A 246 -9.86 -25.40 11.59
C LEU A 246 -10.32 -24.85 10.23
N ILE A 247 -10.03 -23.57 9.93
CA ILE A 247 -10.54 -22.88 8.74
C ILE A 247 -9.52 -22.89 7.58
N GLY A 248 -8.25 -23.16 7.87
CA GLY A 248 -7.16 -23.14 6.89
C GLY A 248 -6.58 -21.75 6.61
N LEU A 249 -6.81 -20.75 7.47
CA LEU A 249 -6.11 -19.45 7.42
C LEU A 249 -5.15 -19.35 8.60
N ASN A 250 -3.87 -19.58 8.34
CA ASN A 250 -2.87 -19.51 9.41
C ASN A 250 -2.43 -18.05 9.62
N LEU A 251 -2.18 -17.69 10.87
CA LEU A 251 -1.39 -16.48 11.16
C LEU A 251 0.09 -16.73 10.85
N ILE A 252 0.68 -15.76 10.17
CA ILE A 252 2.11 -15.70 9.91
C ILE A 252 2.67 -14.39 10.42
N ARG A 253 3.92 -14.41 10.85
CA ARG A 253 4.65 -13.23 11.33
C ARG A 253 5.93 -13.07 10.55
N LYS A 254 6.30 -11.82 10.28
CA LYS A 254 7.59 -11.46 9.72
C LYS A 254 8.68 -11.66 10.79
N GLU A 255 9.68 -12.49 10.50
CA GLU A 255 10.86 -12.63 11.35
C GLU A 255 11.82 -11.45 11.03
N ASN A 256 12.24 -10.71 12.07
CA ASN A 256 13.22 -9.63 11.97
C ASN A 256 14.63 -10.18 12.17
#